data_AF-A0A6P0UHN3-F1
#
_entry.id   AF-A0A6P0UHN3-F1
#
_cell.length_a   1.000
_cell.length_b   1.000
_cell.length_c   1.000
_cell.angle_alpha   90.00
_cell.angle_beta   90.00
_cell.angle_gamma   90.00
#
_symmetry.space_group_name_H-M   'P 1'
#
loop_
_entity.id
_entity.type
_entity.pdbx_description
1 polymer ?
#
loop_
_entity_poly.entity_id
_entity_poly.type
_entity_poly.pdbx_seq_one_letter_code
_entity_poly.pdbx_strand_id
1 'polypeptide(L)'
;MLKPAAEDKEEPVKEIFWEIKAYKIFETLLDVKAIDKDGNRHDIRAIQNSDDVNILDVKAFIHGERLPVKLIIKNNERYYPLKAIDSEGNLIDIKAITTDGKILPVKGVSKTGNVVHLRAIAEDQSFYDIIAMSPDTKFNHVKGIKMTDSPVEAIINGVSIFAHVKSIK
;
A
#
# COMPACT_ATOMS: atom_id res chain seq x y z
N MET A 1 -4.47 20.34 -50.46
CA MET A 1 -3.60 19.48 -49.63
C MET A 1 -3.60 20.03 -48.21
N LEU A 2 -4.23 19.34 -47.25
CA LEU A 2 -4.09 19.66 -45.83
C LEU A 2 -2.79 19.02 -45.31
N LYS A 3 -2.00 19.77 -44.54
CA LYS A 3 -0.90 19.21 -43.76
C LYS A 3 -1.47 18.24 -42.71
N PRO A 4 -0.83 17.09 -42.44
CA PRO A 4 -1.23 16.25 -41.32
C PRO A 4 -0.97 17.02 -40.01
N ALA A 5 -1.92 16.92 -39.07
CA ALA A 5 -1.73 17.39 -37.71
C ALA A 5 -0.56 16.64 -37.08
N ALA A 6 0.36 17.37 -36.45
CA ALA A 6 1.40 16.76 -35.64
C ALA A 6 0.72 16.04 -34.47
N GLU A 7 1.02 14.76 -34.29
CA GLU A 7 0.72 14.06 -33.04
C GLU A 7 1.54 14.73 -31.93
N ASP A 8 0.86 15.47 -31.07
CA ASP A 8 1.44 15.93 -29.80
C ASP A 8 1.79 14.69 -28.98
N LYS A 9 3.07 14.33 -28.99
CA LYS A 9 3.61 13.30 -28.10
C LYS A 9 3.66 13.92 -26.71
N GLU A 10 2.66 13.67 -25.88
CA GLU A 10 2.69 14.02 -24.47
C GLU A 10 3.95 13.40 -23.83
N GLU A 11 4.82 14.23 -23.26
CA GLU A 11 5.97 13.74 -22.53
C GLU A 11 5.49 12.93 -21.31
N PRO A 12 6.10 11.77 -21.01
CA PRO A 12 5.68 10.96 -19.88
C PRO A 12 5.83 11.76 -18.59
N VAL A 13 4.73 11.92 -17.84
CA VAL A 13 4.76 12.58 -16.54
C VAL A 13 5.74 11.82 -15.64
N LYS A 14 6.74 12.54 -15.13
CA LYS A 14 7.75 11.97 -14.23
C LYS A 14 7.07 11.51 -12.94
N GLU A 15 7.11 10.22 -12.68
CA GLU A 15 6.58 9.67 -11.43
C GLU A 15 7.41 10.10 -10.21
N ILE A 16 6.72 10.43 -9.13
CA ILE A 16 7.30 10.69 -7.81
C ILE A 16 6.88 9.56 -6.87
N PHE A 17 7.85 8.93 -6.22
CA PHE A 17 7.61 7.84 -5.28
C PHE A 17 7.63 8.33 -3.84
N TRP A 18 6.54 8.08 -3.13
CA TRP A 18 6.39 8.40 -1.72
C TRP A 18 6.74 7.16 -0.89
N GLU A 19 7.55 7.32 0.16
CA GLU A 19 7.92 6.24 1.05
C GLU A 19 6.71 5.80 1.89
N ILE A 20 6.51 4.49 2.06
CA ILE A 20 5.53 3.99 3.03
C ILE A 20 6.23 3.76 4.37
N LYS A 21 5.70 4.37 5.44
CA LYS A 21 6.23 4.27 6.81
C LYS A 21 5.13 3.92 7.79
N ALA A 22 5.51 3.32 8.92
CA ALA A 22 4.65 3.22 10.08
C ALA A 22 5.05 4.28 11.11
N TYR A 23 4.06 4.97 11.67
CA TYR A 23 4.24 6.12 12.55
C TYR A 23 3.44 5.96 13.84
N LYS A 24 4.04 6.37 14.96
CA LYS A 24 3.40 6.56 16.24
C LYS A 24 3.96 7.86 16.84
N ILE A 25 3.08 8.64 17.48
CA ILE A 25 3.45 9.96 18.00
C ILE A 25 4.62 9.84 18.97
N PHE A 26 5.62 10.72 18.83
CA PHE A 26 6.86 10.76 19.63
C PHE A 26 7.80 9.56 19.45
N GLU A 27 7.56 8.69 18.47
CA GLU A 27 8.42 7.56 18.16
C GLU A 27 9.07 7.68 16.76
N THR A 28 10.13 6.90 16.55
CA THR A 28 10.82 6.82 15.26
C THR A 28 9.91 6.21 14.18
N LEU A 29 9.98 6.76 12.96
CA LEU A 29 9.32 6.18 11.80
C LEU A 29 9.90 4.81 11.47
N LEU A 30 9.05 3.81 11.34
CA LEU A 30 9.44 2.46 10.98
C LEU A 30 9.34 2.25 9.47
N ASP A 31 10.29 1.52 8.92
CA ASP A 31 10.24 1.10 7.52
C ASP A 31 9.10 0.11 7.31
N VAL A 32 8.37 0.26 6.20
CA VAL A 32 7.39 -0.71 5.74
C VAL A 32 7.89 -1.33 4.44
N LYS A 33 8.05 -2.66 4.43
CA LYS A 33 8.62 -3.42 3.32
C LYS A 33 7.75 -4.60 2.95
N ALA A 34 7.83 -5.01 1.68
CA ALA A 34 7.38 -6.32 1.26
C ALA A 34 8.49 -7.33 1.57
N ILE A 35 8.16 -8.46 2.17
CA ILE A 35 9.09 -9.53 2.51
C ILE A 35 8.71 -10.76 1.69
N ASP A 36 9.59 -11.15 0.75
CA ASP A 36 9.37 -12.32 -0.08
C ASP A 36 9.66 -13.64 0.67
N LYS A 37 9.41 -14.76 0.01
CA LYS A 37 9.61 -16.11 0.57
C LYS A 37 11.07 -16.42 0.95
N ASP A 38 12.03 -15.74 0.32
CA ASP A 38 13.46 -15.93 0.55
C ASP A 38 13.96 -14.96 1.66
N GLY A 39 13.07 -14.13 2.20
CA GLY A 39 13.34 -13.16 3.26
C GLY A 39 13.89 -11.83 2.76
N ASN A 40 13.96 -11.61 1.44
CA ASN A 40 14.41 -10.34 0.89
C ASN A 40 13.37 -9.24 1.11
N ARG A 41 13.87 -8.04 1.34
CA ARG A 41 13.05 -6.85 1.60
C ARG A 41 12.95 -6.02 0.34
N HIS A 42 11.72 -5.72 -0.06
CA HIS A 42 11.40 -4.96 -1.25
C HIS A 42 10.62 -3.70 -0.90
N ASP A 43 10.78 -2.68 -1.73
CA ASP A 43 10.16 -1.38 -1.50
C ASP A 43 8.65 -1.42 -1.73
N ILE A 44 7.93 -0.63 -0.94
CA ILE A 44 6.53 -0.29 -1.17
C ILE A 44 6.47 1.22 -1.26
N ARG A 45 5.83 1.73 -2.30
CA ARG A 45 5.72 3.17 -2.55
C ARG A 45 4.29 3.54 -2.93
N ALA A 46 3.88 4.73 -2.54
CA ALA A 46 2.78 5.40 -3.22
C ALA A 46 3.31 6.12 -4.46
N ILE A 47 2.55 6.10 -5.55
CA ILE A 47 2.98 6.60 -6.87
C ILE A 47 2.18 7.85 -7.21
N GLN A 48 2.87 8.97 -7.31
CA GLN A 48 2.32 10.22 -7.83
C GLN A 48 2.70 10.35 -9.31
N ASN A 49 1.69 10.40 -10.17
CA ASN A 49 1.81 10.53 -11.62
C ASN A 49 1.12 11.79 -12.16
N SER A 50 0.70 12.68 -11.27
CA SER A 50 0.10 13.98 -11.59
C SER A 50 0.28 14.95 -10.40
N ASP A 51 -0.18 16.18 -10.55
CA ASP A 51 -0.21 17.16 -9.45
C ASP A 51 -1.29 16.85 -8.40
N ASP A 52 -2.29 16.02 -8.75
CA ASP A 52 -3.30 15.58 -7.79
C ASP A 52 -2.72 14.48 -6.88
N VAL A 53 -2.57 14.84 -5.61
CA VAL A 53 -2.05 13.96 -4.55
C VAL A 53 -3.13 13.50 -3.58
N ASN A 54 -4.42 13.73 -3.89
CA ASN A 54 -5.52 13.37 -2.98
C ASN A 54 -5.67 11.85 -2.87
N ILE A 55 -5.40 11.11 -3.96
CA ILE A 55 -5.47 9.65 -3.99
C ILE A 55 -4.31 9.11 -4.82
N LEU A 56 -3.42 8.35 -4.20
CA LEU A 56 -2.27 7.72 -4.87
C LEU A 56 -2.36 6.19 -4.80
N ASP A 57 -1.90 5.53 -5.86
CA ASP A 57 -1.76 4.08 -5.89
C ASP A 57 -0.59 3.61 -5.02
N VAL A 58 -0.80 2.54 -4.25
CA VAL A 58 0.25 1.90 -3.44
C VAL A 58 0.64 0.57 -4.08
N LYS A 59 1.94 0.42 -4.37
CA LYS A 59 2.50 -0.76 -5.05
C LYS A 59 3.75 -1.26 -4.32
N ALA A 60 3.96 -2.58 -4.36
CA ALA A 60 5.24 -3.18 -3.99
C ALA A 60 6.10 -3.38 -5.25
N PHE A 61 7.40 -3.12 -5.14
CA PHE A 61 8.36 -3.17 -6.25
C PHE A 61 9.26 -4.38 -6.07
N ILE A 62 8.91 -5.49 -6.71
CA ILE A 62 9.55 -6.79 -6.48
C ILE A 62 10.03 -7.34 -7.81
N HIS A 63 11.33 -7.64 -7.91
CA HIS A 63 11.95 -8.22 -9.13
C HIS A 63 11.65 -7.45 -10.43
N GLY A 64 11.54 -6.12 -10.36
CA GLY A 64 11.22 -5.26 -11.50
C GLY A 64 9.72 -5.11 -11.79
N GLU A 65 8.86 -5.81 -11.06
CA GLU A 65 7.40 -5.72 -11.19
C GLU A 65 6.78 -4.78 -10.15
N ARG A 66 5.62 -4.21 -10.49
CA ARG A 66 4.81 -3.35 -9.61
C ARG A 66 3.55 -4.08 -9.16
N LEU A 67 3.61 -4.73 -8.02
CA LEU A 67 2.54 -5.58 -7.52
C LEU A 67 1.47 -4.76 -6.79
N PRO A 68 0.16 -5.04 -7.01
CA PRO A 68 -0.91 -4.43 -6.24
C PRO A 68 -0.81 -4.80 -4.75
N VAL A 69 -0.88 -3.79 -3.89
CA VAL A 69 -1.04 -3.98 -2.45
C VAL A 69 -2.52 -3.91 -2.09
N LYS A 70 -3.00 -4.88 -1.30
CA LYS A 70 -4.42 -5.07 -0.97
C LYS A 70 -4.61 -5.59 0.46
N LEU A 71 -5.75 -5.28 1.05
CA LEU A 71 -6.24 -6.00 2.22
C LEU A 71 -6.95 -7.25 1.72
N ILE A 72 -6.51 -8.43 2.16
CA ILE A 72 -7.08 -9.71 1.74
C ILE A 72 -8.07 -10.24 2.76
N ILE A 73 -9.00 -11.07 2.29
CA ILE A 73 -9.85 -11.85 3.18
C ILE A 73 -9.11 -13.12 3.57
N LYS A 74 -9.04 -13.39 4.87
CA LYS A 74 -8.55 -14.66 5.38
C LYS A 74 -9.48 -15.13 6.48
N ASN A 75 -10.05 -16.32 6.29
CA ASN A 75 -11.01 -16.90 7.22
C ASN A 75 -10.37 -17.03 8.61
N ASN A 76 -11.18 -16.78 9.65
CA ASN A 76 -10.80 -16.90 11.06
C ASN A 76 -9.72 -15.89 11.56
N GLU A 77 -9.37 -14.86 10.79
CA GLU A 77 -8.53 -13.77 11.30
C GLU A 77 -9.37 -12.58 11.80
N ARG A 78 -9.01 -12.04 12.97
CA ARG A 78 -9.64 -10.84 13.54
C ARG A 78 -9.44 -9.58 12.69
N TYR A 79 -8.31 -9.50 11.99
CA TYR A 79 -7.90 -8.33 11.22
C TYR A 79 -7.54 -8.75 9.80
N TYR A 80 -7.76 -7.85 8.83
CA TYR A 80 -7.50 -8.12 7.41
C TYR A 80 -6.00 -7.98 7.11
N PRO A 81 -5.31 -9.03 6.64
CA PRO A 81 -3.88 -8.93 6.32
C PRO A 81 -3.61 -7.98 5.13
N LEU A 82 -2.57 -7.16 5.24
CA LEU A 82 -2.04 -6.41 4.10
C LEU A 82 -1.03 -7.27 3.33
N LYS A 83 -1.26 -7.46 2.03
CA LYS A 83 -0.42 -8.27 1.15
C LYS A 83 -0.17 -7.58 -0.18
N ALA A 84 0.98 -7.85 -0.79
CA ALA A 84 1.12 -7.73 -2.24
C ALA A 84 0.68 -9.04 -2.90
N ILE A 85 0.14 -8.94 -4.11
CA ILE A 85 -0.36 -10.09 -4.88
C ILE A 85 0.41 -10.11 -6.20
N ASP A 86 1.11 -11.20 -6.49
CA ASP A 86 1.81 -11.36 -7.77
C ASP A 86 0.87 -11.81 -8.90
N SER A 87 1.40 -11.97 -10.11
CA SER A 87 0.65 -12.38 -11.31
C SER A 87 0.04 -13.79 -11.21
N GLU A 88 0.61 -14.66 -10.38
CA GLU A 88 0.14 -16.02 -10.14
C GLU A 88 -0.84 -16.11 -8.95
N GLY A 89 -1.04 -15.02 -8.22
CA GLY A 89 -1.91 -14.97 -7.04
C GLY A 89 -1.19 -15.33 -5.73
N ASN A 90 0.14 -15.48 -5.75
CA ASN A 90 0.90 -15.68 -4.52
C ASN A 90 0.88 -14.39 -3.68
N LEU A 91 0.86 -14.59 -2.36
CA LEU A 91 0.76 -13.52 -1.39
C LEU A 91 2.13 -13.21 -0.81
N ILE A 92 2.54 -11.95 -0.92
CA ILE A 92 3.78 -11.46 -0.33
C ILE A 92 3.46 -10.59 0.89
N ASP A 93 4.21 -10.82 1.96
CA ASP A 93 3.96 -10.21 3.26
C ASP A 93 4.35 -8.73 3.27
N ILE A 94 3.44 -7.86 3.72
CA ILE A 94 3.78 -6.47 4.02
C ILE A 94 3.97 -6.31 5.54
N LYS A 95 5.14 -5.82 5.94
CA LYS A 95 5.54 -5.73 7.35
C LYS A 95 6.15 -4.36 7.66
N ALA A 96 5.99 -3.92 8.89
CA ALA A 96 6.80 -2.84 9.44
C ALA A 96 8.02 -3.42 10.16
N ILE A 97 9.13 -2.71 10.15
CA ILE A 97 10.42 -3.16 10.70
C ILE A 97 10.88 -2.13 11.73
N THR A 98 11.03 -2.56 12.97
CA THR A 98 11.54 -1.71 14.05
C THR A 98 13.04 -1.46 13.89
N THR A 99 13.56 -0.46 14.59
CA THR A 99 15.00 -0.10 14.54
C THR A 99 15.91 -1.22 15.04
N ASP A 100 15.44 -2.08 15.96
CA ASP A 100 16.12 -3.30 16.43
C ASP A 100 15.86 -4.52 15.53
N GLY A 101 15.13 -4.37 14.43
CA GLY A 101 14.93 -5.40 13.40
C GLY A 101 13.74 -6.34 13.62
N LYS A 102 12.91 -6.14 14.65
CA LYS A 102 11.66 -6.89 14.82
C LYS A 102 10.70 -6.61 13.67
N ILE A 103 9.91 -7.63 13.33
CA ILE A 103 8.97 -7.61 12.21
C ILE A 103 7.56 -7.53 12.77
N LEU A 104 6.86 -6.42 12.47
CA LEU A 104 5.49 -6.18 12.90
C LEU A 104 4.51 -6.47 11.75
N PRO A 105 3.41 -7.21 11.99
CA PRO A 105 2.36 -7.38 11.00
C PRO A 105 1.66 -6.05 10.71
N VAL A 106 1.40 -5.78 9.43
CA VAL A 106 0.54 -4.66 8.99
C VAL A 106 -0.82 -5.21 8.58
N LYS A 107 -1.89 -4.69 9.18
CA LYS A 107 -3.26 -5.17 8.97
C LYS A 107 -4.28 -4.03 8.92
N GLY A 108 -5.43 -4.28 8.28
CA GLY A 108 -6.64 -3.48 8.43
C GLY A 108 -7.33 -3.83 9.75
N VAL A 109 -7.40 -2.89 10.68
CA VAL A 109 -7.81 -3.15 12.08
C VAL A 109 -9.19 -2.61 12.44
N SER A 110 -9.72 -1.63 11.71
CA SER A 110 -11.05 -1.06 11.91
C SER A 110 -11.59 -0.43 10.62
N LYS A 111 -12.91 -0.25 10.54
CA LYS A 111 -13.60 0.36 9.38
C LYS A 111 -14.49 1.52 9.86
N THR A 112 -14.40 2.66 9.18
CA THR A 112 -15.25 3.84 9.37
C THR A 112 -15.84 4.22 8.02
N GLY A 113 -17.14 3.99 7.83
CA GLY A 113 -17.75 4.10 6.49
C GLY A 113 -17.01 3.20 5.49
N ASN A 114 -16.59 3.76 4.36
CA ASN A 114 -15.86 3.04 3.31
C ASN A 114 -14.35 2.93 3.54
N VAL A 115 -13.84 3.51 4.62
CA VAL A 115 -12.41 3.60 4.91
C VAL A 115 -12.02 2.55 5.96
N VAL A 116 -10.97 1.78 5.67
CA VAL A 116 -10.37 0.80 6.57
C VAL A 116 -9.04 1.35 7.07
N HIS A 117 -8.86 1.41 8.39
CA HIS A 117 -7.63 1.90 9.00
C HIS A 117 -6.58 0.79 8.98
N LEU A 118 -5.44 1.04 8.33
CA LEU A 118 -4.28 0.16 8.39
C LEU A 118 -3.34 0.58 9.51
N ARG A 119 -2.86 -0.43 10.24
CA ARG A 119 -1.88 -0.25 11.31
C ARG A 119 -0.85 -1.38 11.33
N ALA A 120 0.38 -1.04 11.69
CA ALA A 120 1.33 -2.04 12.19
C ALA A 120 1.02 -2.32 13.67
N ILE A 121 1.14 -3.58 14.08
CA ILE A 121 0.74 -4.04 15.41
C ILE A 121 1.97 -4.55 16.15
N ALA A 122 2.35 -3.89 17.23
CA ALA A 122 3.44 -4.32 18.10
C ALA A 122 3.03 -5.48 19.03
N GLU A 123 4.02 -6.13 19.65
CA GLU A 123 3.81 -7.25 20.58
C GLU A 123 2.96 -6.87 21.80
N ASP A 124 3.08 -5.61 22.26
CA ASP A 124 2.29 -5.02 23.34
C ASP A 124 0.88 -4.59 22.89
N GLN A 125 0.49 -4.93 21.65
CA GLN A 125 -0.76 -4.56 21.00
C GLN A 125 -0.92 -3.05 20.75
N SER A 126 0.15 -2.25 20.93
CA SER A 126 0.16 -0.87 20.48
C SER A 126 0.22 -0.79 18.96
N PHE A 127 -0.28 0.31 18.41
CA PHE A 127 -0.44 0.47 16.98
C PHE A 127 0.36 1.64 16.42
N TYR A 128 0.88 1.44 15.21
CA TYR A 128 1.47 2.46 14.36
C TYR A 128 0.57 2.70 13.16
N ASP A 129 0.17 3.93 12.89
CA ASP A 129 -0.55 4.29 11.67
C ASP A 129 0.36 4.16 10.45
N ILE A 130 -0.20 3.80 9.30
CA ILE A 130 0.56 3.74 8.04
C ILE A 130 0.37 5.03 7.26
N ILE A 131 1.49 5.63 6.84
CA ILE A 131 1.53 6.86 6.06
C ILE A 131 2.36 6.68 4.80
N ALA A 132 2.05 7.48 3.79
CA ALA A 132 2.90 7.70 2.63
C ALA A 132 3.55 9.08 2.80
N MET A 133 4.87 9.15 2.71
CA MET A 133 5.65 10.37 2.89
C MET A 133 6.35 10.72 1.57
N SER A 134 6.02 11.88 1.05
CA SER A 134 6.64 12.45 -0.16
C SER A 134 8.11 12.83 0.06
N PRO A 135 8.89 13.03 -1.03
CA PRO A 135 10.23 13.58 -0.95
C PRO A 135 10.30 14.99 -0.34
N ASP A 136 9.23 15.80 -0.47
CA ASP A 136 9.12 17.14 0.12
C ASP A 136 8.42 17.14 1.48
N THR A 137 8.36 15.97 2.15
CA THR A 137 7.88 15.78 3.53
C THR A 137 6.39 16.03 3.79
N LYS A 138 5.58 16.23 2.74
CA LYS A 138 4.13 16.06 2.82
C LYS A 138 3.80 14.60 3.10
N PHE A 139 2.69 14.35 3.79
CA PHE A 139 2.23 12.99 4.05
C PHE A 139 0.74 12.83 3.79
N ASN A 140 0.39 11.62 3.39
CA ASN A 140 -0.96 11.11 3.26
C ASN A 140 -1.11 9.88 4.17
N HIS A 141 -2.33 9.57 4.58
CA HIS A 141 -2.60 8.29 5.24
C HIS A 141 -2.71 7.17 4.21
N VAL A 142 -2.16 6.00 4.52
CA VAL A 142 -2.44 4.79 3.73
C VAL A 142 -3.64 4.09 4.34
N LYS A 143 -4.72 3.97 3.56
CA LYS A 143 -6.00 3.41 3.99
C LYS A 143 -6.48 2.34 3.03
N GLY A 144 -7.33 1.45 3.54
CA GLY A 144 -8.11 0.54 2.73
C GLY A 144 -9.38 1.26 2.31
N ILE A 145 -9.79 1.09 1.07
CA ILE A 145 -10.98 1.71 0.49
C ILE A 145 -11.87 0.58 0.00
N LYS A 146 -13.09 0.55 0.52
CA LYS A 146 -14.18 -0.26 -0.02
C LYS A 146 -15.09 0.63 -0.85
N MET A 147 -15.43 0.17 -2.03
CA MET A 147 -16.42 0.81 -2.90
C MET A 147 -17.80 0.15 -2.74
N THR A 148 -17.85 -1.01 -2.11
CA THR A 148 -19.07 -1.80 -1.92
C THR A 148 -19.24 -2.25 -0.47
N ASP A 149 -20.46 -2.65 -0.11
CA ASP A 149 -20.75 -3.27 1.18
C ASP A 149 -20.49 -4.79 1.20
N SER A 150 -20.16 -5.38 0.05
CA SER A 150 -19.82 -6.80 -0.07
C SER A 150 -18.58 -7.13 0.76
N PRO A 151 -18.53 -8.27 1.47
CA PRO A 151 -17.30 -8.73 2.14
C PRO A 151 -16.13 -8.86 1.15
N VAL A 152 -16.40 -9.39 -0.05
CA VAL A 152 -15.44 -9.47 -1.15
C VAL A 152 -15.58 -8.23 -2.01
N GLU A 153 -14.53 -7.41 -2.05
CA GLU A 153 -14.47 -6.21 -2.89
C GLU A 153 -14.20 -6.57 -4.34
N ALA A 154 -13.23 -7.46 -4.58
CA ALA A 154 -12.87 -7.99 -5.89
C ALA A 154 -12.08 -9.30 -5.75
N ILE A 155 -11.85 -9.97 -6.88
CA ILE A 155 -10.91 -11.08 -6.99
C ILE A 155 -9.77 -10.62 -7.91
N ILE A 156 -8.53 -10.65 -7.42
CA ILE A 156 -7.32 -10.28 -8.18
C ILE A 156 -6.41 -11.49 -8.24
N ASN A 157 -6.13 -11.99 -9.45
CA ASN A 157 -5.30 -13.18 -9.67
C ASN A 157 -5.71 -14.37 -8.78
N GLY A 158 -7.01 -14.62 -8.67
CA GLY A 158 -7.58 -15.69 -7.83
C GLY A 158 -7.68 -15.37 -6.32
N VAL A 159 -7.18 -14.21 -5.87
CA VAL A 159 -7.24 -13.79 -4.46
C VAL A 159 -8.43 -12.90 -4.19
N SER A 160 -9.30 -13.32 -3.27
CA SER A 160 -10.39 -12.48 -2.73
C SER A 160 -9.84 -11.36 -1.86
N ILE A 161 -10.05 -10.11 -2.29
CA ILE A 161 -9.63 -8.93 -1.54
C ILE A 161 -10.79 -8.32 -0.75
N PHE A 162 -10.48 -7.82 0.44
CA PHE A 162 -11.41 -7.08 1.29
C PHE A 162 -11.49 -5.60 0.91
N ALA A 163 -10.37 -4.98 0.52
CA ALA A 163 -10.35 -3.57 0.15
C ALA A 163 -9.14 -3.23 -0.74
N HIS A 164 -9.30 -2.20 -1.58
CA HIS A 164 -8.20 -1.57 -2.29
C HIS A 164 -7.35 -0.76 -1.31
N VAL A 165 -6.03 -0.75 -1.45
CA VAL A 165 -5.16 0.09 -0.62
C VAL A 165 -4.73 1.30 -1.43
N LYS A 166 -4.95 2.49 -0.87
CA LYS A 166 -4.61 3.79 -1.46
C LYS A 166 -3.95 4.67 -0.42
N SER A 167 -3.10 5.58 -0.87
CA SER A 167 -2.67 6.71 -0.07
C SER A 167 -3.68 7.83 -0.30
N ILE A 168 -4.27 8.35 0.78
CA ILE A 168 -5.30 9.39 0.76
C ILE A 168 -4.91 10.55 1.68
N LYS A 169 -5.19 11.77 1.24
CA LYS A 169 -4.92 12.99 2.00
C LYS A 169 -5.96 13.24 3.09
#